data_AF-A0A7L1MV02-F1
#
_entry.id   AF-A0A7L1MV02-F1
#
_cell.length_a   1.000
_cell.length_b   1.000
_cell.length_c   1.000
_cell.angle_alpha   90.00
_cell.angle_beta   90.00
_cell.angle_gamma   90.00
#
_symmetry.space_group_name_H-M   'P 1'
#
loop_
_entity.id
_entity.type
_entity.pdbx_description
1 polymer ?
#
loop_
_entity_poly.entity_id
_entity_poly.type
_entity_poly.pdbx_seq_one_letter_code
_entity_poly.pdbx_strand_id
1 'polypeptide(L)'
;RTIDLSSSLLQQVTERKREVLCVLREKIITTQKCTISEHVQTEEKISGLMGFSTKIVKVSVTENGSMMKDSSVILEIPPATTIAYGVIELFVKNSGHFGKC
;
A
#
# COMPACT_ATOMS: atom_id res chain seq x y z
N ARG A 1 -18.28 11.72 -22.10
CA ARG A 1 -17.12 10.92 -22.55
C ARG A 1 -17.52 9.46 -22.42
N THR A 2 -17.12 8.61 -23.35
CA THR A 2 -17.37 7.17 -23.32
C THR A 2 -16.04 6.43 -23.21
N ILE A 3 -16.04 5.31 -22.50
CA ILE A 3 -14.91 4.40 -22.44
C ILE A 3 -15.04 3.38 -23.58
N ASP A 4 -13.92 2.93 -24.12
CA ASP A 4 -13.91 1.87 -25.12
C ASP A 4 -14.12 0.51 -24.46
N LEU A 5 -15.30 -0.06 -24.65
CA LEU A 5 -15.68 -1.36 -24.10
C LEU A 5 -14.96 -2.54 -24.77
N SER A 6 -14.29 -2.32 -25.91
CA SER A 6 -13.45 -3.33 -26.56
C SER A 6 -12.03 -3.40 -25.99
N SER A 7 -11.70 -2.52 -25.03
CA SER A 7 -10.45 -2.59 -24.27
C SER A 7 -10.30 -3.95 -23.58
N SER A 8 -9.16 -4.60 -23.80
CA SER A 8 -8.83 -5.90 -23.20
C SER A 8 -8.91 -5.88 -21.67
N LEU A 9 -8.58 -4.74 -21.04
CA LEU A 9 -8.71 -4.55 -19.59
C LEU A 9 -10.17 -4.65 -19.13
N LEU A 10 -11.09 -3.97 -19.82
CA LEU A 10 -12.51 -3.99 -19.43
C LEU A 10 -13.14 -5.36 -19.70
N GLN A 11 -12.74 -6.04 -20.77
CA GLN A 11 -13.17 -7.41 -21.04
C GLN A 11 -12.74 -8.36 -19.93
N GLN A 12 -11.47 -8.31 -19.51
CA GLN A 12 -10.95 -9.16 -18.44
C GLN A 12 -11.66 -8.93 -17.10
N VAL A 13 -11.87 -7.67 -16.71
CA VAL A 13 -12.59 -7.32 -15.47
C VAL A 13 -14.04 -7.79 -15.52
N THR A 14 -14.70 -7.67 -16.68
CA THR A 14 -16.09 -8.10 -16.85
C THR A 14 -16.23 -9.63 -16.79
N GLU A 15 -15.28 -10.36 -17.37
CA GLU A 15 -15.22 -11.83 -17.31
C GLU A 15 -14.95 -12.32 -15.88
N ARG A 16 -14.07 -11.62 -15.16
CA ARG A 16 -13.71 -11.91 -13.77
C ARG A 16 -14.67 -11.16 -12.84
N LYS A 17 -15.87 -11.73 -12.64
CA LYS A 17 -17.03 -11.20 -11.86
C LYS A 17 -16.78 -10.68 -10.41
N ARG A 18 -15.55 -10.53 -9.95
CA ARG A 18 -15.16 -10.04 -8.61
C ARG A 18 -14.13 -8.91 -8.65
N GLU A 19 -13.80 -8.39 -9.83
CA GLU A 19 -12.89 -7.26 -9.98
C GLU A 19 -13.69 -5.94 -10.04
N VAL A 20 -13.18 -4.92 -9.35
CA VAL A 20 -13.74 -3.56 -9.35
C VAL A 20 -12.67 -2.61 -9.85
N LEU A 21 -13.04 -1.74 -10.78
CA LEU A 21 -12.16 -0.69 -11.26
C LEU A 21 -12.37 0.58 -10.44
N CYS A 22 -11.28 1.24 -10.10
CA CYS A 22 -11.30 2.49 -9.36
C CYS A 22 -10.46 3.55 -10.07
N VAL A 23 -10.86 4.82 -9.94
CA VAL A 23 -10.11 5.98 -10.43
C VAL A 23 -9.46 6.69 -9.25
N LEU A 24 -8.17 7.02 -9.41
CA LEU A 24 -7.43 7.86 -8.48
C LEU A 24 -8.00 9.28 -8.51
N ARG A 25 -8.48 9.77 -7.36
CA ARG A 25 -9.05 11.11 -7.23
C ARG A 25 -8.09 12.09 -6.57
N GLU A 26 -7.37 11.61 -5.58
CA GLU A 26 -6.44 12.41 -4.79
C GLU A 26 -5.25 11.59 -4.33
N LYS A 27 -4.13 12.27 -4.08
CA LYS A 27 -2.91 11.64 -3.59
C LYS A 27 -2.16 12.57 -2.64
N ILE A 28 -1.54 11.97 -1.64
CA ILE A 28 -0.58 12.63 -0.77
C ILE A 28 0.81 12.24 -1.28
N ILE A 29 1.63 13.25 -1.56
CA ILE A 29 2.98 13.08 -2.07
C ILE A 29 4.02 13.67 -1.11
N THR A 30 5.23 13.13 -1.14
CA THR A 30 6.38 13.81 -0.55
C THR A 30 6.72 15.04 -1.38
N THR A 31 7.09 16.14 -0.71
CA THR A 31 7.53 17.38 -1.39
C THR A 31 9.06 17.49 -1.48
N GLN A 32 9.75 16.76 -0.62
CA GLN A 32 11.21 16.72 -0.52
C GLN A 32 11.67 15.29 -0.22
N LYS A 33 12.99 15.06 -0.32
CA LYS A 33 13.60 13.78 0.10
C LYS A 33 13.44 13.63 1.61
N CYS A 34 13.00 12.47 2.07
CA CYS A 34 12.91 12.14 3.48
C CYS A 34 13.37 10.70 3.74
N THR A 35 13.54 10.35 5.01
CA THR A 35 14.09 9.06 5.41
C THR A 35 13.26 8.47 6.54
N ILE A 36 12.98 7.17 6.47
CA ILE A 36 12.32 6.39 7.51
C ILE A 36 13.36 5.47 8.13
N SER A 37 13.48 5.49 9.45
CA SER A 37 14.36 4.60 10.22
C SER A 37 13.54 3.73 11.16
N GLU A 38 13.69 2.40 11.07
CA GLU A 38 13.13 1.49 12.07
C GLU A 38 14.03 1.47 13.31
N HIS A 39 13.45 1.79 14.47
CA HIS A 39 14.12 1.68 15.76
C HIS A 39 13.61 0.42 16.47
N VAL A 40 14.33 -0.70 16.30
CA VAL A 40 14.04 -1.93 17.03
C VAL A 40 14.46 -1.72 18.49
N GLN A 41 13.51 -1.37 19.36
CA GLN A 41 13.71 -1.60 20.79
C GLN A 41 13.61 -3.10 21.00
N THR A 42 14.76 -3.76 21.07
CA THR A 42 14.84 -5.07 21.70
C THR A 42 14.29 -4.89 23.10
N GLU A 43 13.11 -5.44 23.38
CA GLU A 43 12.57 -5.50 24.74
C GLU A 43 13.69 -6.01 25.64
N GLU A 44 14.22 -5.13 26.49
CA GLU A 44 14.89 -5.57 27.69
C GLU A 44 13.84 -6.37 28.44
N LYS A 45 14.02 -7.69 28.39
CA LYS A 45 13.33 -8.73 29.15
C LYS A 45 12.57 -8.13 30.34
N ILE A 46 11.25 -8.05 30.23
CA ILE A 46 10.38 -7.61 31.33
C ILE A 46 10.57 -8.60 32.49
N SER A 47 11.50 -8.28 33.38
CA SER A 47 11.66 -8.94 34.68
C SER A 47 10.69 -8.29 35.65
N GLY A 48 9.39 -8.49 35.42
CA GLY A 48 8.37 -7.86 36.25
C GLY A 48 6.96 -8.13 35.76
N LEU A 49 6.39 -9.23 36.26
CA LEU A 49 4.97 -9.47 36.52
C LEU A 49 3.91 -8.64 35.74
N MET A 50 3.09 -9.37 34.97
CA MET A 50 1.67 -9.12 34.71
C MET A 50 1.30 -7.94 33.79
N GLY A 51 0.71 -8.25 32.62
CA GLY A 51 -0.14 -7.29 31.90
C GLY A 51 -0.14 -7.45 30.38
N PHE A 52 -1.23 -7.98 29.84
CA PHE A 52 -1.62 -8.01 28.42
C PHE A 52 -1.04 -6.88 27.55
N SER A 53 -0.44 -7.22 26.40
CA SER A 53 -0.67 -6.44 25.16
C SER A 53 -0.17 -7.13 23.89
N THR A 54 -1.11 -7.20 22.94
CA THR A 54 -0.98 -7.18 21.47
C THR A 54 -0.05 -8.16 20.76
N LYS A 55 -0.68 -9.09 20.00
CA LYS A 55 -0.03 -9.88 18.94
C LYS A 55 0.68 -8.94 17.95
N ILE A 56 2.00 -8.94 17.99
CA ILE A 56 2.86 -8.34 16.96
C ILE A 56 2.80 -9.24 15.72
N VAL A 57 2.22 -8.73 14.63
CA VAL A 57 2.22 -9.43 13.34
C VAL A 57 3.61 -9.27 12.73
N LYS A 58 4.40 -10.34 12.82
CA LYS A 58 5.72 -10.47 12.20
C LYS A 58 5.56 -10.60 10.69
N VAL A 59 5.98 -9.59 9.92
CA VAL A 59 6.12 -9.67 8.47
C VAL A 59 7.61 -9.75 8.16
N SER A 60 8.12 -10.95 7.89
CA SER A 60 9.52 -11.16 7.50
C SER A 60 9.62 -11.33 5.99
N VAL A 61 10.46 -10.53 5.34
CA VAL A 61 11.02 -10.87 4.02
C VAL A 61 12.28 -11.70 4.28
N THR A 62 12.28 -12.96 3.84
CA THR A 62 13.42 -13.85 3.97
C THR A 62 14.47 -13.53 2.92
N GLU A 63 15.57 -12.91 3.32
CA GLU A 63 16.83 -13.02 2.58
C GLU A 63 17.90 -13.58 3.53
N ASN A 64 18.39 -14.76 3.18
CA ASN A 64 19.33 -15.55 3.98
C ASN A 64 20.68 -14.84 4.07
N GLY A 65 20.99 -14.26 5.23
CA GLY A 65 22.32 -13.75 5.54
C GLY A 65 22.49 -13.56 7.03
N SER A 66 23.23 -14.46 7.67
CA SER A 66 23.58 -14.35 9.08
C SER A 66 24.55 -13.17 9.28
N MET A 67 24.03 -12.03 9.70
CA MET A 67 24.82 -11.05 10.42
C MET A 67 24.00 -10.51 11.60
N MET A 68 24.53 -10.73 12.81
CA MET A 68 24.26 -9.85 13.94
C MET A 68 24.56 -8.43 13.46
N LYS A 69 23.53 -7.60 13.34
CA LYS A 69 23.70 -6.24 12.87
C LYS A 69 22.64 -5.41 13.57
N ASP A 70 23.10 -4.44 14.37
CA ASP A 70 22.33 -3.28 14.84
C ASP A 70 21.78 -2.54 13.62
N SER A 71 20.79 -3.15 12.99
CA SER A 71 20.29 -2.77 11.67
C SER A 71 19.19 -1.76 11.90
N SER A 72 19.59 -0.50 12.12
CA SER A 72 18.69 0.58 11.75
C SER A 72 18.45 0.44 10.24
N VAL A 73 17.30 -0.12 9.86
CA VAL A 73 16.89 -0.17 8.47
C VAL A 73 16.50 1.26 8.10
N ILE A 74 17.29 1.88 7.23
CA ILE A 74 17.08 3.24 6.73
C ILE A 74 16.48 3.15 5.32
N LEU A 75 15.24 3.58 5.17
CA LEU A 75 14.56 3.70 3.88
C LEU A 75 14.54 5.17 3.45
N GLU A 76 15.16 5.51 2.32
CA GLU A 76 15.07 6.84 1.74
C GLU A 76 13.88 6.95 0.76
N ILE A 77 13.11 8.02 0.89
CA ILE A 77 11.97 8.35 0.02
C ILE A 77 12.28 9.63 -0.75
N PRO A 78 12.34 9.58 -2.10
CA PRO A 78 12.54 10.77 -2.93
C PRO A 78 11.36 11.75 -2.89
N PRO A 79 11.55 13.02 -3.33
CA PRO A 79 10.44 13.93 -3.60
C PRO A 79 9.45 13.36 -4.62
N ALA A 80 8.21 13.86 -4.59
CA ALA A 80 7.10 13.48 -5.45
C ALA A 80 6.67 11.99 -5.37
N THR A 81 7.03 11.30 -4.29
CA THR A 81 6.60 9.92 -4.04
C THR A 81 5.20 9.92 -3.43
N THR A 82 4.25 9.17 -4.02
CA THR A 82 2.91 8.99 -3.45
C THR A 82 2.97 8.09 -2.21
N ILE A 83 2.50 8.60 -1.07
CA ILE A 83 2.48 7.86 0.21
C ILE A 83 1.08 7.39 0.59
N ALA A 84 0.04 8.04 0.06
CA ALA A 84 -1.35 7.66 0.24
C ALA A 84 -2.20 8.16 -0.93
N TYR A 85 -3.34 7.52 -1.16
CA TYR A 85 -4.25 7.89 -2.22
C TYR A 85 -5.71 7.66 -1.84
N GLY A 86 -6.58 8.54 -2.37
CA GLY A 86 -8.02 8.38 -2.35
C GLY A 86 -8.52 7.97 -3.73
N VAL A 87 -9.38 6.95 -3.77
CA VAL A 87 -9.98 6.42 -4.99
C VAL A 87 -11.49 6.44 -4.91
N ILE A 88 -12.11 6.35 -6.08
CA ILE A 88 -13.55 6.18 -6.24
C ILE A 88 -13.82 5.06 -7.23
N GLU A 89 -14.93 4.36 -7.06
CA GLU A 89 -15.32 3.28 -7.95
C GLU A 89 -15.73 3.80 -9.34
N LEU A 90 -15.28 3.13 -10.38
CA LEU A 90 -15.63 3.42 -11.76
C LEU A 90 -16.85 2.60 -12.18
N PHE A 91 -18.01 3.25 -12.22
CA PHE A 91 -19.22 2.65 -12.77
C PHE A 91 -19.36 2.97 -14.27
N VAL A 92 -19.32 1.92 -15.09
CA VAL A 92 -19.48 2.00 -16.55
C VAL A 92 -20.81 1.40 -16.96
N LYS A 93 -21.63 2.17 -17.67
CA LYS A 93 -22.87 1.66 -18.28
C LYS A 93 -22.54 0.83 -19.51
N ASN A 94 -23.43 -0.08 -19.91
CA ASN A 94 -23.29 -0.88 -21.13
C ASN A 94 -23.14 -0.05 -22.41
N SER A 95 -23.49 1.24 -22.39
CA SER A 95 -23.28 2.19 -23.48
C SER A 95 -21.87 2.82 -23.48
N GLY A 96 -20.96 2.35 -22.62
CA GLY A 96 -19.63 2.93 -22.39
C GLY A 96 -19.64 4.25 -21.63
N HIS A 97 -20.81 4.79 -21.30
CA HIS A 97 -20.93 6.03 -20.55
C HIS A 97 -20.60 5.79 -19.08
N PHE A 98 -19.75 6.64 -18.52
CA PHE A 98 -19.44 6.67 -17.11
C PHE A 98 -19.79 8.04 -16.52
N GLY A 99 -20.14 8.06 -15.24
CA GLY A 99 -20.53 9.27 -14.51
C GLY A 99 -19.37 10.21 -14.22
N LYS A 100 -19.60 11.22 -13.37
CA LYS A 100 -18.50 11.98 -12.78
C LYS A 100 -17.78 11.06 -11.79
N CYS A 101 -16.54 10.75 -12.13
CA CYS A 101 -15.56 10.22 -11.22
C CYS A 101 -14.80 11.42 -10.62
#